data_AF-A0A915I5I6-F1
#
_entry.id   AF-A0A915I5I6-F1
#
_cell.length_a   1.000
_cell.length_b   1.000
_cell.length_c   1.000
_cell.angle_alpha   90.00
_cell.angle_beta   90.00
_cell.angle_gamma   90.00
#
_symmetry.space_group_name_H-M   'P 1'
#
loop_
_entity.id
_entity.type
_entity.pdbx_description
1 polymer ?
#
loop_
_entity_poly.entity_id
_entity_poly.type
_entity_poly.pdbx_seq_one_letter_code
_entity_poly.pdbx_strand_id
1 'polypeptide(L)'
;MMKLLPARGRRRLARGLKRKPIAFLKRLRKAKKECPALEKPACVKTHLRDMIVLPEMVGSVVGIYNGKTFNQIEVKVTIMNFLCR
;
A
#
# COMPACT_ATOMS: atom_id res chain seq x y z
N MET A 1 7.22 -1.52 -16.19
CA MET A 1 7.11 -1.28 -14.74
C MET A 1 8.41 -1.37 -13.96
N MET A 2 9.30 -2.34 -14.25
CA MET A 2 10.50 -2.59 -13.44
C MET A 2 11.61 -1.51 -13.57
N LYS A 3 11.64 -0.73 -14.66
CA LYS A 3 12.65 0.35 -14.88
C LYS A 3 12.40 1.62 -14.05
N LEU A 4 11.14 1.95 -13.71
CA LEU A 4 10.78 3.16 -12.96
C LEU A 4 11.00 3.05 -11.44
N LEU A 5 11.12 1.84 -10.90
CA LEU A 5 11.31 1.64 -9.47
C LEU A 5 12.79 1.76 -9.08
N PRO A 6 13.12 2.28 -7.89
CA PRO A 6 14.49 2.26 -7.37
C PRO A 6 14.99 0.82 -7.14
N ALA A 7 16.31 0.62 -7.11
CA ALA A 7 16.94 -0.70 -6.99
C ALA A 7 16.43 -1.53 -5.79
N ARG A 8 16.04 -0.88 -4.68
CA ARG A 8 15.42 -1.54 -3.52
C ARG A 8 14.04 -2.14 -3.85
N GLY A 9 13.20 -1.39 -4.57
CA GLY A 9 11.87 -1.84 -4.99
C GLY A 9 11.96 -3.04 -5.93
N ARG A 10 12.86 -2.99 -6.91
CA ARG A 10 13.11 -4.09 -7.86
C ARG A 10 13.59 -5.36 -7.18
N ARG A 11 14.60 -5.27 -6.29
CA ARG A 11 15.12 -6.43 -5.54
C ARG A 11 14.03 -7.12 -4.74
N ARG A 12 13.10 -6.35 -4.18
CA ARG A 12 12.01 -6.91 -3.39
C ARG A 12 10.93 -7.56 -4.25
N LEU A 13 10.61 -6.98 -5.40
CA LEU A 13 9.68 -7.61 -6.35
C LEU A 13 10.26 -8.90 -6.92
N ALA A 14 11.57 -8.92 -7.24
CA ALA A 14 12.29 -10.09 -7.74
C ALA A 14 12.37 -11.24 -6.71
N ARG A 15 12.44 -10.92 -5.41
CA ARG A 15 12.42 -11.93 -4.32
C ARG A 15 11.03 -12.53 -4.06
N GLY A 16 9.98 -12.05 -4.73
CA GLY A 16 8.62 -12.56 -4.63
C GLY A 16 7.79 -11.90 -3.53
N LEU A 17 6.48 -11.79 -3.79
CA LEU A 17 5.50 -11.26 -2.85
C LEU A 17 5.02 -12.39 -1.93
N LYS A 18 5.31 -12.27 -0.63
CA LYS A 18 4.82 -13.23 0.39
C LYS A 18 3.28 -13.25 0.47
N ARG A 19 2.69 -14.27 1.10
CA ARG A 19 1.24 -14.43 1.31
C ARG A 19 0.55 -13.21 1.97
N LYS A 20 1.24 -12.55 2.92
CA LYS A 20 0.71 -11.40 3.67
C LYS A 20 0.41 -10.17 2.76
N PRO A 21 1.34 -9.72 1.90
CA PRO A 21 1.07 -8.74 0.84
C PRO A 21 -0.15 -9.06 -0.03
N ILE A 22 -0.31 -10.31 -0.46
CA ILE A 22 -1.40 -10.72 -1.34
C ILE A 22 -2.76 -10.61 -0.64
N ALA A 23 -2.82 -11.03 0.63
CA ALA A 23 -4.03 -10.86 1.44
C ALA A 23 -4.40 -9.38 1.65
N PHE A 24 -3.41 -8.51 1.79
CA PHE A 24 -3.63 -7.07 1.90
C PHE A 24 -4.14 -6.45 0.59
N LEU A 25 -3.58 -6.84 -0.56
CA LEU A 25 -4.10 -6.44 -1.87
C LEU A 25 -5.55 -6.86 -2.07
N LYS A 26 -5.95 -8.07 -1.61
CA LYS A 26 -7.35 -8.50 -1.66
C LYS A 26 -8.27 -7.60 -0.82
N ARG A 27 -7.82 -7.18 0.37
CA ARG A 27 -8.58 -6.25 1.23
C ARG A 27 -8.72 -4.88 0.58
N LEU A 28 -7.67 -4.37 -0.05
CA LEU A 28 -7.71 -3.11 -0.79
C LEU A 28 -8.62 -3.17 -2.02
N ARG A 29 -8.62 -4.29 -2.75
CA ARG A 29 -9.54 -4.50 -3.88
C ARG A 29 -11.00 -4.53 -3.45
N LYS A 30 -11.31 -5.12 -2.29
CA LYS A 30 -12.66 -5.07 -1.69
C LYS A 30 -13.03 -3.63 -1.30
N ALA A 31 -12.16 -2.95 -0.57
CA ALA A 31 -12.38 -1.57 -0.15
C ALA A 31 -12.58 -0.60 -1.34
N LYS A 32 -11.87 -0.82 -2.45
CA LYS A 32 -12.08 -0.05 -3.69
C LYS A 32 -13.39 -0.35 -4.40
N LYS A 33 -13.91 -1.58 -4.28
CA LYS A 33 -15.17 -1.99 -4.93
C LYS A 33 -16.40 -1.56 -4.12
N GLU A 34 -16.25 -1.47 -2.80
CA GLU A 34 -17.34 -1.11 -1.88
C GLU A 34 -17.57 0.40 -1.77
N CYS A 35 -16.66 1.23 -2.29
CA CYS A 35 -16.80 2.69 -2.22
C CYS A 35 -17.33 3.30 -3.53
N PRO A 36 -18.35 4.18 -3.48
CA PRO A 36 -18.75 5.02 -4.60
C PRO A 36 -17.64 6.05 -4.92
N ALA A 37 -17.53 6.41 -6.20
CA ALA A 37 -16.37 7.09 -6.82
C ALA A 37 -15.98 8.49 -6.26
N LEU A 38 -16.63 8.98 -5.21
CA LEU A 38 -16.42 10.31 -4.64
C LEU A 38 -16.10 10.32 -3.13
N GLU A 39 -16.21 9.19 -2.43
CA GLU A 39 -15.93 9.12 -0.99
C GLU A 39 -14.60 8.42 -0.68
N LYS A 40 -13.91 8.94 0.35
CA LYS A 40 -12.60 8.44 0.77
C LYS A 40 -12.73 6.96 1.16
N PRO A 41 -12.04 6.03 0.48
CA PRO A 41 -12.23 4.61 0.72
C PRO A 41 -11.73 4.19 2.10
N ALA A 42 -12.33 3.13 2.62
CA ALA A 42 -12.13 2.64 3.99
C ALA A 42 -10.64 2.52 4.39
N CYS A 43 -10.30 3.10 5.54
CA CYS A 43 -8.93 3.08 6.07
C CYS A 43 -8.51 1.64 6.42
N VAL A 44 -7.60 1.05 5.62
CA VAL A 44 -7.13 -0.31 5.89
C VAL A 44 -5.93 -0.27 6.85
N LYS A 45 -6.11 -0.81 8.05
CA LYS A 45 -5.07 -0.89 9.07
C LYS A 45 -4.07 -2.01 8.77
N THR A 46 -2.79 -1.71 8.90
CA THR A 46 -1.68 -2.65 8.68
C THR A 46 -0.57 -2.49 9.70
N HIS A 47 0.07 -3.61 10.01
CA HIS A 47 1.33 -3.66 10.74
C HIS A 47 2.54 -3.87 9.80
N LEU A 48 2.29 -3.94 8.48
CA LEU A 48 3.31 -4.26 7.48
C LEU A 48 3.95 -2.96 6.98
N ARG A 49 5.05 -2.54 7.64
CA ARG A 49 5.83 -1.35 7.25
C ARG A 49 6.71 -1.57 6.04
N ASP A 50 7.20 -2.80 5.90
CA ASP A 50 7.94 -3.21 4.71
C ASP A 50 6.95 -3.48 3.59
N MET A 51 6.14 -2.54 3.11
CA MET A 51 5.32 -2.71 1.91
C MET A 51 5.68 -1.65 0.88
N ILE A 52 5.82 -2.07 -0.38
CA ILE A 52 5.99 -1.14 -1.50
C ILE A 52 4.58 -0.76 -1.92
N VAL A 53 4.35 0.55 -2.07
CA VAL A 53 3.11 1.06 -2.60
C VAL A 53 3.01 0.64 -4.07
N LEU A 54 2.01 -0.17 -4.40
CA LEU A 54 1.67 -0.45 -5.79
C LEU A 54 0.76 0.66 -6.32
N PRO A 55 0.81 0.98 -7.63
CA PRO A 55 -0.07 1.99 -8.22
C PRO A 55 -1.56 1.63 -8.09
N GLU A 56 -1.90 0.34 -7.95
CA GLU A 56 -3.25 -0.11 -7.59
C GLU A 56 -3.74 0.41 -6.23
N MET A 57 -2.85 0.93 -5.36
CA MET A 57 -3.17 1.44 -4.03
C MET A 57 -3.39 2.96 -3.99
N VAL A 58 -3.20 3.65 -5.11
CA VAL A 58 -3.40 5.11 -5.20
C VAL A 58 -4.87 5.44 -4.93
N GLY A 59 -5.10 6.51 -4.16
CA GLY A 59 -6.43 6.96 -3.74
C GLY A 59 -7.00 6.22 -2.52
N SER A 60 -6.25 5.30 -1.91
CA SER A 60 -6.65 4.63 -0.67
C SER A 60 -5.97 5.22 0.57
N VAL A 61 -6.67 5.24 1.71
CA VAL A 61 -6.08 5.59 3.01
C VAL A 61 -5.57 4.32 3.68
N VAL A 62 -4.28 4.29 4.00
CA VAL A 62 -3.63 3.15 4.66
C VAL A 62 -3.21 3.56 6.06
N GLY A 63 -3.62 2.79 7.06
CA GLY A 63 -3.17 2.95 8.44
C GLY A 63 -1.91 2.12 8.69
N ILE A 64 -0.77 2.76 9.00
CA ILE A 64 0.48 2.06 9.36
C ILE A 64 0.67 2.14 10.88
N TYR A 65 0.87 0.98 11.50
CA TYR A 65 1.11 0.91 12.94
C TYR A 65 2.53 1.33 13.31
N ASN A 66 2.68 2.40 14.10
CA ASN A 66 3.98 2.89 14.57
C ASN A 66 4.44 2.30 15.93
N GLY A 67 3.66 1.42 16.57
CA GLY A 67 3.98 0.84 17.88
C GLY A 67 3.15 1.40 19.05
N LYS A 68 2.40 2.49 18.80
CA LYS A 68 1.44 3.07 19.74
C LYS A 68 0.12 3.41 19.04
N THR A 69 0.22 4.10 17.90
CA THR A 69 -0.95 4.53 17.11
C THR A 69 -0.83 4.08 15.66
N PHE A 70 -1.98 4.09 14.97
CA PHE A 70 -2.04 3.92 13.52
C PHE A 70 -1.98 5.29 12.85
N ASN A 71 -0.90 5.55 12.11
CA ASN A 71 -0.81 6.73 11.27
C ASN A 71 -1.60 6.51 9.99
N GLN A 72 -2.58 7.36 9.74
CA GLN A 72 -3.36 7.34 8.50
C GLN A 72 -2.59 8.09 7.43
N ILE A 73 -2.17 7.37 6.39
CA ILE A 73 -1.47 7.95 5.24
C ILE A 73 -2.39 7.88 4.03
N GLU A 74 -2.61 9.03 3.42
CA GLU A 74 -3.25 9.13 2.11
C GLU A 74 -2.22 8.88 1.01
N VAL A 75 -2.47 7.86 0.18
CA VAL A 75 -1.53 7.45 -0.87
C VAL A 75 -1.67 8.36 -2.09
N LYS A 76 -0.79 9.35 -2.19
CA LYS A 76 -0.60 10.22 -3.37
C LYS A 76 0.47 9.66 -4.32
N VAL A 77 0.38 10.00 -5.61
CA VAL A 77 1.28 9.51 -6.68
C VAL A 77 2.76 9.80 -6.38
N THR A 78 3.06 10.91 -5.72
CA THR A 78 4.44 11.29 -5.31
C THR A 78 5.08 10.29 -4.35
N ILE A 79 4.29 9.50 -3.60
CA ILE A 79 4.76 8.59 -2.54
C ILE A 79 5.25 7.24 -3.11
N MET A 80 5.10 6.99 -4.42
CA MET A 80 5.39 5.68 -5.05
C MET A 80 6.80 5.11 -4.79
N ASN A 81 7.78 5.96 -4.44
CA ASN A 81 9.15 5.53 -4.14
C ASN A 81 9.44 5.32 -2.64
N PHE A 82 8.47 5.58 -1.76
CA PHE A 82 8.64 5.46 -0.32
C PHE A 82 8.27 4.05 0.16
N LEU A 83 9.15 3.41 0.95
CA LEU A 83 8.72 2.30 1.80
C LEU A 83 7.85 2.89 2.91
N CYS A 84 6.75 2.24 3.27
CA CYS A 84 5.86 2.57 4.41
C CYS A 84 6.58 2.50 5.78
N ARG A 85 7.65 3.28 5.96
CA ARG A 85 8.46 3.33 7.18
C ARG A 85 7.84 4.26 8.22
#